data_AF-A0AAW0Y9P4-F1
#
_entry.id   AF-A0AAW0Y9P4-F1
#
_cell.length_a   1.000
_cell.length_b   1.000
_cell.length_c   1.000
_cell.angle_alpha   90.00
_cell.angle_beta   90.00
_cell.angle_gamma   90.00
#
_symmetry.space_group_name_H-M   'P 1'
#
loop_
_entity.id
_entity.type
_entity.pdbx_description
1 polymer ?
#
loop_
_entity_poly.entity_id
_entity_poly.type
_entity_poly.pdbx_seq_one_letter_code
_entity_poly.pdbx_strand_id
1 'polypeptide(L)'
;MATGSPTCGTMNMEVGTPVGTPAGTPTQPQTHHFHSTPDHASTALHAMNKLRINTQLCDIELVAGAVSVFAHRVVLAAASAYFHVMFNSDLVEKTQERVALQELDST
;
A
#
# COMPACT_ATOMS: atom_id res chain seq x y z
N MET A 1 -7.50 -32.00 24.71
CA MET A 1 -7.15 -31.41 23.40
C MET A 1 -6.84 -29.95 23.65
N ALA A 2 -5.56 -29.59 23.75
CA ALA A 2 -5.14 -28.22 24.07
C ALA A 2 -5.10 -27.38 22.79
N THR A 3 -5.87 -26.30 22.76
CA THR A 3 -5.85 -25.28 21.71
C THR A 3 -4.59 -24.44 21.84
N GLY A 4 -3.57 -24.72 21.03
CA GLY A 4 -2.40 -23.84 20.91
C GLY A 4 -2.75 -22.63 20.04
N SER A 5 -2.74 -21.43 20.63
CA SER A 5 -2.75 -20.18 19.86
C SER A 5 -1.40 -20.00 19.16
N PRO A 6 -1.36 -19.54 17.89
CA PRO A 6 -0.10 -19.19 17.25
C PRO A 6 0.43 -17.91 17.91
N THR A 7 1.48 -18.03 18.71
CA THR A 7 2.22 -16.88 19.22
C THR A 7 2.97 -16.23 18.06
N CYS A 8 2.53 -15.04 17.66
CA CYS A 8 3.23 -14.19 16.69
C CYS A 8 4.64 -13.86 17.23
N GLY A 9 5.67 -14.47 16.64
CA GLY A 9 7.05 -14.19 17.00
C GLY A 9 7.45 -12.78 16.57
N THR A 10 7.86 -11.94 17.52
CA THR A 10 8.52 -10.67 17.24
C THR A 10 9.93 -10.95 16.72
N MET A 11 10.16 -10.73 15.43
CA MET A 11 11.51 -10.76 14.86
C MET A 11 12.08 -9.33 14.85
N ASN A 12 13.08 -9.09 15.70
CA ASN A 12 13.82 -7.83 15.74
C ASN A 12 14.90 -7.86 14.65
N MET A 13 14.79 -7.01 13.63
CA MET A 13 15.86 -6.78 12.66
C MET A 13 16.50 -5.43 12.96
N GLU A 14 17.76 -5.46 13.40
CA GLU A 14 18.54 -4.30 13.80
C GLU A 14 19.02 -3.57 12.53
N VAL A 15 18.29 -2.56 12.07
CA VAL A 15 18.79 -1.67 11.01
C VAL A 15 19.71 -0.62 11.66
N GLY A 16 21.01 -0.77 11.44
CA GLY A 16 22.01 0.18 11.90
C GLY A 16 21.88 1.50 11.15
N THR A 17 21.59 2.60 11.86
CA THR A 17 21.68 3.96 11.34
C THR A 17 22.93 4.64 11.91
N PRO A 18 23.81 5.24 11.09
CA PRO A 18 24.88 6.10 11.59
C PRO A 18 24.46 7.56 11.39
N VAL A 19 24.07 8.28 12.44
CA VAL A 19 24.30 9.73 12.48
C VAL A 19 24.29 10.25 13.91
N GLY A 20 25.36 10.94 14.29
CA GLY A 20 25.53 11.50 15.62
C GLY A 20 24.80 12.82 15.80
N THR A 21 24.21 13.03 16.98
CA THR A 21 23.93 14.36 17.55
C THR A 21 23.88 14.23 19.09
N PRO A 22 24.40 15.20 19.88
CA PRO A 22 24.64 15.02 21.30
C PRO A 22 23.50 15.52 22.21
N ALA A 23 23.51 14.95 23.43
CA ALA A 23 22.93 15.44 24.68
C ALA A 23 21.40 15.41 24.89
N GLY A 24 20.97 14.50 25.78
CA GLY A 24 20.22 14.93 26.97
C GLY A 24 18.81 14.43 27.23
N THR A 25 18.21 13.59 26.37
CA THR A 25 16.88 13.03 26.62
C THR A 25 16.94 11.52 26.89
N PRO A 26 16.30 10.99 27.96
CA PRO A 26 16.10 9.56 28.07
C PRO A 26 15.11 9.15 26.98
N THR A 27 15.64 8.74 25.83
CA THR A 27 14.88 8.22 24.71
C THR A 27 14.21 6.93 25.15
N GLN A 28 12.92 7.00 25.45
CA GLN A 28 12.07 5.84 25.62
C GLN A 28 12.26 4.94 24.39
N PRO A 29 12.52 3.62 24.54
CA PRO A 29 12.68 2.74 23.40
C PRO A 29 11.38 2.78 22.59
N GLN A 30 11.44 3.39 21.41
CA GLN A 30 10.36 3.38 20.42
C GLN A 30 10.24 1.95 19.94
N THR A 31 9.45 1.13 20.64
CA THR A 31 9.16 -0.23 20.21
C THR A 31 8.24 -0.14 19.00
N HIS A 32 8.83 -0.14 17.81
CA HIS A 32 8.10 -0.26 16.57
C HIS A 32 7.49 -1.67 16.51
N HIS A 33 6.25 -1.79 16.99
CA HIS A 33 5.53 -3.06 16.99
C HIS A 33 5.13 -3.42 15.56
N PHE A 34 5.94 -4.24 14.90
CA PHE A 34 5.62 -4.78 13.60
C PHE A 34 4.60 -5.91 13.75
N HIS A 35 3.34 -5.64 13.38
CA HIS A 35 2.28 -6.64 13.45
C HIS A 35 2.30 -7.51 12.19
N SER A 36 3.15 -8.54 12.19
CA SER A 36 3.19 -9.58 11.15
C SER A 36 2.32 -10.77 11.53
N THR A 37 1.01 -10.66 11.34
CA THR A 37 0.19 -11.87 11.21
C THR A 37 0.19 -12.33 9.76
N PRO A 38 0.34 -13.63 9.48
CA PRO A 38 0.41 -14.16 8.12
C PRO A 38 -0.83 -13.80 7.28
N ASP A 39 -1.98 -13.60 7.92
CA ASP A 39 -3.25 -13.25 7.26
C ASP A 39 -3.53 -11.74 7.20
N HIS A 40 -2.62 -10.89 7.68
CA HIS A 40 -2.87 -9.45 7.73
C HIS A 40 -3.10 -8.86 6.35
N ALA A 41 -2.21 -9.17 5.40
CA ALA A 41 -2.24 -8.62 4.05
C ALA A 41 -3.49 -9.09 3.27
N SER A 42 -3.83 -10.37 3.37
CA SER A 42 -5.02 -10.94 2.71
C SER A 42 -6.31 -10.32 3.25
N THR A 43 -6.41 -10.18 4.58
CA THR A 43 -7.56 -9.54 5.24
C THR A 43 -7.70 -8.07 4.83
N ALA A 44 -6.59 -7.33 4.79
CA ALA A 44 -6.57 -5.93 4.37
C ALA A 44 -6.98 -5.77 2.90
N LEU A 45 -6.45 -6.58 1.98
CA LEU A 45 -6.83 -6.57 0.57
C LEU A 45 -8.30 -6.93 0.37
N HIS A 46 -8.82 -7.88 1.15
CA HIS A 46 -10.24 -8.23 1.11
C HIS A 46 -11.12 -7.05 1.56
N ALA A 47 -10.73 -6.32 2.60
CA ALA A 47 -11.41 -5.10 3.03
C ALA A 47 -11.34 -3.99 1.97
N MET A 48 -10.18 -3.74 1.37
CA MET A 48 -10.02 -2.75 0.30
C MET A 48 -10.87 -3.08 -0.93
N ASN A 49 -11.01 -4.36 -1.28
CA ASN A 49 -11.91 -4.78 -2.35
C ASN A 49 -13.39 -4.48 -2.05
N LYS A 50 -13.83 -4.65 -0.80
CA LYS A 50 -15.20 -4.25 -0.39
C LYS A 50 -15.39 -2.74 -0.53
N LEU A 51 -14.42 -1.94 -0.10
CA LEU A 51 -14.45 -0.48 -0.27
C LEU A 51 -14.55 -0.10 -1.75
N ARG A 52 -13.80 -0.78 -2.62
CA ARG A 52 -13.83 -0.56 -4.08
C ARG A 52 -15.21 -0.84 -4.67
N ILE A 53 -15.82 -1.98 -4.31
CA ILE A 53 -17.16 -2.37 -4.78
C ILE A 53 -18.22 -1.34 -4.35
N ASN A 54 -18.08 -0.79 -3.13
CA ASN A 54 -18.96 0.26 -2.61
C ASN A 54 -18.55 1.68 -3.04
N THR A 55 -17.56 1.83 -3.92
CA THR A 55 -16.97 3.10 -4.36
C THR A 55 -16.57 4.04 -3.21
N GLN A 56 -16.11 3.47 -2.09
CA GLN A 56 -15.66 4.20 -0.91
C GLN A 56 -14.16 4.43 -0.97
N LEU A 57 -13.75 5.66 -0.68
CA LEU A 57 -12.35 6.10 -0.68
C LEU A 57 -11.63 5.94 -2.04
N CYS A 58 -12.35 5.62 -3.11
CA CYS A 58 -11.79 5.57 -4.45
C CYS A 58 -11.42 6.99 -4.90
N ASP A 59 -10.19 7.15 -5.36
CA ASP A 59 -9.57 8.41 -5.73
C ASP A 59 -9.13 8.43 -7.21
N ILE A 60 -9.48 7.38 -7.95
CA ILE A 60 -9.25 7.28 -9.39
C ILE A 60 -10.33 6.45 -10.10
N GLU A 61 -10.67 6.84 -11.32
CA GLU A 61 -11.48 6.10 -12.28
C GLU A 61 -10.60 5.69 -13.48
N LEU A 62 -10.48 4.38 -13.71
CA LEU A 62 -9.81 3.84 -14.89
C LEU A 62 -10.83 3.66 -16.02
N VAL A 63 -10.52 4.18 -17.20
CA VAL A 63 -11.39 4.08 -18.38
C VAL A 63 -10.69 3.26 -19.46
N ALA A 64 -11.33 2.19 -19.91
CA ALA A 64 -10.86 1.36 -21.02
C ALA A 64 -11.98 1.25 -22.06
N GLY A 65 -11.88 2.04 -23.13
CA GLY A 65 -12.94 2.17 -24.12
C GLY A 65 -14.26 2.65 -23.50
N ALA A 66 -15.28 1.79 -23.53
CA ALA A 66 -16.60 2.07 -22.96
C ALA A 66 -16.76 1.66 -21.48
N VAL A 67 -15.76 1.00 -20.89
CA VAL A 67 -15.81 0.50 -19.52
C VAL A 67 -15.07 1.47 -18.60
N SER A 68 -15.67 1.76 -17.45
CA SER A 68 -15.04 2.54 -16.38
C SER A 68 -15.07 1.79 -15.05
N VAL A 69 -14.01 1.94 -14.26
CA VAL A 69 -13.85 1.29 -12.96
C VAL A 69 -13.25 2.24 -11.94
N PHE A 70 -13.92 2.44 -10.81
CA PHE A 70 -13.35 3.13 -9.65
C PHE A 70 -12.37 2.24 -8.88
N ALA A 71 -11.25 2.81 -8.47
CA ALA A 71 -10.18 2.11 -7.76
C ALA A 71 -9.47 3.03 -6.76
N HIS A 72 -8.51 2.44 -6.03
CA HIS A 72 -7.63 3.14 -5.10
C HIS A 72 -6.22 3.24 -5.70
N ARG A 73 -5.68 4.46 -5.81
CA ARG A 73 -4.33 4.71 -6.32
C ARG A 73 -3.27 3.94 -5.55
N VAL A 74 -3.42 3.84 -4.22
CA VAL A 74 -2.48 3.11 -3.35
C VAL A 74 -2.41 1.62 -3.69
N VAL A 75 -3.55 0.99 -3.99
CA VAL A 75 -3.60 -0.44 -4.34
C VAL A 75 -2.97 -0.67 -5.71
N LEU A 76 -3.30 0.18 -6.69
CA LEU A 76 -2.73 0.11 -8.03
C LEU A 76 -1.21 0.33 -8.03
N ALA A 77 -0.72 1.32 -7.27
CA ALA A 77 0.71 1.60 -7.12
C ALA A 77 1.47 0.46 -6.42
N ALA A 78 0.85 -0.19 -5.44
CA ALA A 78 1.46 -1.32 -4.75
C ALA A 78 1.53 -2.57 -5.65
N ALA A 79 0.56 -2.74 -6.55
CA ALA A 79 0.47 -3.90 -7.44
C ALA A 79 1.24 -3.76 -8.77
N SER A 80 1.54 -2.54 -9.21
CA SER A 80 2.14 -2.29 -10.52
C SER A 80 3.07 -1.09 -10.54
N ALA A 81 4.28 -1.31 -11.08
CA ALA A 81 5.28 -0.26 -11.25
C ALA A 81 4.82 0.87 -12.19
N TYR A 82 3.97 0.57 -13.19
CA TYR A 82 3.41 1.59 -14.08
C TYR A 82 2.59 2.62 -13.30
N PHE A 83 1.63 2.15 -12.51
CA PHE A 83 0.80 3.00 -11.66
C PHE A 83 1.62 3.67 -10.57
N HIS A 84 2.64 2.99 -10.03
CA HIS A 84 3.54 3.58 -9.05
C HIS A 84 4.26 4.82 -9.60
N VAL A 85 4.88 4.71 -10.78
CA VAL A 85 5.57 5.84 -11.41
C VAL A 85 4.57 6.90 -11.84
N MET A 86 3.45 6.53 -12.48
CA MET A 86 2.42 7.47 -12.91
C MET A 86 1.91 8.33 -11.75
N PHE A 87 1.62 7.74 -10.58
CA PHE A 87 1.09 8.48 -9.44
C PHE A 87 2.14 9.24 -8.62
N ASN A 88 3.43 8.90 -8.73
CA ASN A 88 4.49 9.56 -7.96
C ASN A 88 5.30 10.57 -8.80
N SER A 89 5.29 10.48 -10.14
CA SER A 89 5.99 11.40 -11.04
C SER A 89 5.41 12.82 -11.04
N ASP A 90 6.21 13.85 -11.34
CA ASP A 90 5.75 15.25 -11.42
C ASP A 90 4.98 15.58 -12.72
N LEU A 91 4.45 14.55 -13.40
CA LEU A 91 3.66 14.69 -14.62
C LEU A 91 2.21 15.09 -14.28
N VAL A 92 1.56 15.83 -15.17
CA VAL A 92 0.17 16.30 -15.02
C VAL A 92 -0.83 15.14 -14.82
N GLU A 93 -0.49 13.94 -15.33
CA GLU A 93 -1.23 12.69 -15.11
C GLU A 93 -1.35 12.32 -13.62
N LYS A 94 -0.42 12.75 -12.75
CA LYS A 94 -0.48 12.52 -11.29
C LYS A 94 -1.72 13.11 -10.62
N THR A 95 -2.30 14.16 -11.19
CA THR A 95 -3.50 14.81 -10.64
C THR A 95 -4.79 14.41 -11.33
N GLN A 96 -4.73 13.55 -12.35
CA GLN A 96 -5.94 13.12 -13.04
C GLN A 96 -6.70 12.08 -12.21
N GLU A 97 -7.93 12.45 -11.83
CA GLU A 97 -8.89 11.55 -11.18
C GLU A 97 -9.46 10.51 -12.16
N ARG A 98 -9.23 10.69 -13.47
CA ARG A 98 -9.69 9.78 -14.53
C ARG A 98 -8.56 9.49 -15.51
N VAL A 99 -8.17 8.22 -15.62
CA VAL A 99 -7.07 7.77 -16.49
C VAL A 99 -7.60 6.82 -17.56
N ALA A 100 -7.39 7.18 -18.82
CA ALA A 100 -7.69 6.30 -19.95
C ALA A 100 -6.55 5.31 -20.16
N LEU A 101 -6.83 4.02 -20.05
CA LEU A 101 -5.89 2.97 -20.37
C LEU A 101 -5.86 2.82 -21.90
N GLN A 102 -4.76 3.25 -22.52
CA GLN A 102 -4.53 3.00 -23.95
C GLN A 102 -4.18 1.54 -24.18
N GLU A 103 -4.75 0.96 -25.24
CA GLU A 103 -4.35 -0.35 -25.73
C GLU A 103 -2.86 -0.28 -26.11
N LEU A 104 -2.02 -1.04 -25.41
CA LEU A 104 -0.66 -1.27 -25.86
C LEU A 104 -0.75 -2.22 -27.05
N ASP A 105 -0.62 -1.68 -28.26
CA ASP A 105 -0.47 -2.47 -29.48
C ASP A 105 0.69 -3.45 -29.26
N SER A 106 0.35 -4.73 -29.14
CA SER A 106 1.32 -5.80 -28.94
C SER A 106 1.90 -6.12 -30.31
N THR A 107 2.86 -5.31 -30.78
CA THR A 107 3.60 -5.56 -32.02
C THR A 107 4.54 -6.75 -31.87
#